data_AF-A0A954JHW0-F1
#
_entry.id   AF-A0A954JHW0-F1
#
_cell.length_a   1.000
_cell.length_b   1.000
_cell.length_c   1.000
_cell.angle_alpha   90.00
_cell.angle_beta   90.00
_cell.angle_gamma   90.00
#
_symmetry.space_group_name_H-M   'P 1'
#
loop_
_entity.id
_entity.type
_entity.pdbx_description
1 polymer ?
#
loop_
_entity_poly.entity_id
_entity_poly.type
_entity_poly.pdbx_seq_one_letter_code
_entity_poly.pdbx_strand_id
1 'polypeptide(L)'
;MSNDGGRVVCDEITRYRFERVPEGLRLRIDAEYRSDDRDFYFGDQEESGLAVRVASPIRVQGGNGTILNNRGERNGAEVWGKQADWFDYFGTIDGRQVGIMIAPDPNNPRPSWLHARDYGVVVTNPFPKQPREQREPYIKTRVKR
;
A
#
# COMPACT_ATOMS: atom_id res chain seq x y z
N MET A 1 -5.48 -7.67 17.87
CA MET A 1 -5.93 -8.87 18.62
C MET A 1 -6.86 -8.42 19.72
N SER A 2 -7.93 -9.17 19.98
CA SER A 2 -8.72 -8.93 21.20
C SER A 2 -7.86 -9.32 22.41
N ASN A 3 -7.95 -8.57 23.51
CA ASN A 3 -7.19 -8.87 24.73
C ASN A 3 -7.53 -10.25 25.34
N ASP A 4 -8.61 -10.88 24.87
CA ASP A 4 -9.10 -12.19 25.30
C ASP A 4 -8.80 -13.34 24.31
N GLY A 5 -8.12 -13.07 23.19
CA GLY A 5 -7.59 -14.08 22.26
C GLY A 5 -8.60 -14.94 21.48
N GLY A 6 -9.89 -14.85 21.77
CA GLY A 6 -10.93 -15.71 21.17
C GLY A 6 -12.07 -14.98 20.47
N ARG A 7 -12.09 -13.64 20.50
CA ARG A 7 -13.22 -12.86 19.99
C ARG A 7 -12.91 -12.24 18.63
N VAL A 8 -13.83 -12.40 17.67
CA VAL A 8 -13.81 -11.67 16.40
C VAL A 8 -13.86 -10.16 16.68
N VAL A 9 -12.93 -9.42 16.07
CA VAL A 9 -12.83 -7.95 16.23
C VAL A 9 -13.64 -7.23 15.16
N CYS A 10 -13.46 -7.64 13.90
CA CYS A 10 -14.17 -7.14 12.73
C CYS A 10 -14.16 -8.22 11.64
N ASP A 11 -15.09 -8.11 10.71
CA ASP A 11 -15.07 -8.83 9.44
C ASP A 11 -14.39 -7.98 8.38
N GLU A 12 -13.63 -8.63 7.50
CA GLU A 12 -13.10 -8.04 6.27
C GLU A 12 -13.80 -8.65 5.07
N ILE A 13 -14.31 -7.80 4.17
CA ILE A 13 -14.79 -8.20 2.86
C ILE A 13 -13.89 -7.54 1.82
N THR A 14 -13.06 -8.35 1.17
CA THR A 14 -12.18 -7.90 0.09
C THR A 14 -12.70 -8.38 -1.26
N ARG A 15 -12.86 -7.45 -2.20
CA ARG A 15 -13.29 -7.73 -3.57
C ARG A 15 -12.13 -7.48 -4.51
N TYR A 16 -11.83 -8.47 -5.34
CA TYR A 16 -10.79 -8.38 -6.37
C TYR A 16 -11.45 -8.41 -7.75
N ARG A 17 -11.10 -7.45 -8.61
CA ARG A 17 -11.55 -7.40 -9.99
C ARG A 17 -10.36 -7.33 -10.92
N PHE A 18 -10.30 -8.27 -11.85
CA PHE A 18 -9.26 -8.41 -12.86
C PHE A 18 -9.83 -8.02 -14.22
N GLU A 19 -9.22 -7.03 -14.87
CA GLU A 19 -9.66 -6.53 -16.18
C GLU A 19 -8.46 -6.46 -17.12
N ARG A 20 -8.57 -7.07 -18.30
CA ARG A 20 -7.57 -6.88 -19.35
C ARG A 20 -7.81 -5.50 -20.00
N VAL A 21 -6.76 -4.71 -20.09
CA VAL A 21 -6.75 -3.39 -20.72
C VAL A 21 -5.63 -3.34 -21.76
N PRO A 22 -5.62 -2.40 -22.73
CA PRO A 22 -4.59 -2.34 -23.76
C PRO A 22 -3.17 -2.32 -23.19
N GLU A 23 -2.98 -1.67 -22.05
CA GLU A 23 -1.68 -1.49 -21.38
C GLU A 23 -1.27 -2.68 -20.49
N GLY A 24 -2.15 -3.65 -20.24
CA GLY A 24 -1.86 -4.81 -19.41
C GLY A 24 -3.05 -5.36 -18.62
N LEU A 25 -2.81 -5.67 -17.35
CA LEU A 25 -3.83 -6.17 -16.42
C LEU A 25 -4.11 -5.10 -15.37
N ARG A 26 -5.37 -4.69 -15.27
CA ARG A 26 -5.85 -3.81 -14.20
C ARG A 26 -6.44 -4.67 -13.09
N LEU A 27 -5.89 -4.52 -11.89
CA LEU A 27 -6.42 -5.11 -10.67
C LEU A 27 -7.05 -3.99 -9.82
N ARG A 28 -8.35 -4.09 -9.54
CA ARG A 28 -9.02 -3.29 -8.51
C ARG A 28 -9.21 -4.12 -7.25
N ILE A 29 -8.90 -3.53 -6.11
CA ILE A 29 -9.02 -4.15 -4.79
C ILE A 29 -9.85 -3.20 -3.92
N ASP A 30 -11.00 -3.66 -3.48
CA ASP A 30 -11.88 -2.93 -2.55
C ASP A 30 -11.95 -3.72 -1.24
N ALA A 31 -11.44 -3.15 -0.15
CA ALA A 31 -11.46 -3.77 1.18
C ALA A 31 -12.39 -3.00 2.12
N GLU A 32 -13.35 -3.70 2.70
CA GLU A 32 -14.31 -3.17 3.67
C GLU A 32 -14.10 -3.86 5.02
N TYR A 33 -13.89 -3.09 6.08
CA TYR A 33 -13.77 -3.58 7.44
C TYR A 33 -14.95 -3.10 8.28
N ARG A 34 -15.68 -4.03 8.91
CA ARG A 34 -16.87 -3.69 9.70
C ARG A 34 -17.02 -4.56 10.94
N SER A 35 -17.77 -4.08 11.92
CA SER A 35 -18.11 -4.84 13.12
C SER A 35 -19.53 -4.50 13.54
N ASP A 36 -20.39 -5.52 13.59
CA ASP A 36 -21.79 -5.36 14.02
C ASP A 36 -21.94 -5.31 15.55
N ASP A 37 -20.86 -5.49 16.30
CA ASP A 37 -20.90 -5.59 17.75
C ASP A 37 -20.42 -4.31 18.45
N ARG A 38 -19.37 -3.67 17.91
CA ARG A 38 -18.62 -2.61 18.60
C ARG A 38 -17.72 -1.84 17.67
N ASP A 39 -17.36 -0.64 18.11
CA ASP A 39 -16.21 0.07 17.56
C ASP A 39 -14.93 -0.75 17.73
N PHE A 40 -14.02 -0.61 16.76
CA PHE A 40 -12.68 -1.17 16.81
C PHE A 40 -11.67 -0.16 16.28
N TYR A 41 -10.39 -0.53 16.31
CA TYR A 41 -9.36 0.30 15.72
C TYR A 41 -8.24 -0.52 15.10
N PHE A 42 -7.62 0.04 14.07
CA PHE A 42 -6.32 -0.40 13.59
C PHE A 42 -5.22 0.30 14.39
N GLY A 43 -4.21 -0.46 14.81
CA GLY A 43 -2.94 0.11 15.25
C GLY A 43 -2.09 0.35 14.01
N ASP A 44 -1.93 1.59 13.61
CA ASP A 44 -1.39 1.92 12.30
C ASP A 44 0.09 1.50 12.22
N GLN A 45 0.47 0.67 11.25
CA GLN A 45 1.86 0.23 11.01
C GLN A 45 2.32 0.63 9.62
N GLU A 46 3.65 0.69 9.39
CA GLU A 46 4.21 1.14 8.11
C GLU A 46 3.74 0.28 6.93
N GLU A 47 3.64 -1.04 7.10
CA GLU A 47 3.24 -1.98 6.05
C GLU A 47 1.73 -2.29 5.99
N SER A 48 0.87 -1.39 6.46
CA SER A 48 -0.59 -1.58 6.40
C SER A 48 -1.16 -1.22 5.02
N GLY A 49 -2.24 -1.88 4.59
CA GLY A 49 -2.86 -1.64 3.28
C GLY A 49 -2.37 -2.59 2.17
N LEU A 50 -2.11 -2.07 0.97
CA LEU A 50 -1.66 -2.88 -0.16
C LEU A 50 -0.13 -2.88 -0.25
N ALA A 51 0.48 -4.05 -0.04
CA ALA A 51 1.90 -4.28 -0.25
C ALA A 51 2.16 -5.15 -1.47
N VAL A 52 3.04 -4.71 -2.36
CA VAL A 52 3.46 -5.46 -3.56
C VAL A 52 4.97 -5.58 -3.62
N ARG A 53 5.43 -6.72 -4.15
CA ARG A 53 6.83 -6.93 -4.52
C ARG A 53 6.99 -7.03 -6.03
N VAL A 54 8.00 -6.34 -6.55
CA VAL A 54 8.39 -6.45 -7.95
C VAL A 54 9.40 -7.56 -8.18
N ALA A 55 9.46 -8.04 -9.43
CA ALA A 55 10.45 -9.03 -9.85
C ALA A 55 11.89 -8.50 -9.67
N SER A 56 12.84 -9.37 -9.32
CA SER A 56 14.22 -8.98 -9.04
C SER A 56 14.90 -8.14 -10.14
N PRO A 57 14.73 -8.44 -11.44
CA PRO A 57 15.38 -7.66 -12.50
C PRO A 57 14.98 -6.18 -12.55
N ILE A 58 13.77 -5.86 -12.09
CA ILE A 58 13.23 -4.49 -12.11
C ILE A 58 13.27 -3.82 -10.74
N ARG A 59 14.07 -4.33 -9.80
CA ARG A 59 14.36 -3.60 -8.56
C ARG A 59 15.29 -2.41 -8.86
N VAL A 60 15.18 -1.34 -8.10
CA VAL A 60 16.16 -0.24 -8.10
C VAL A 60 17.51 -0.78 -7.62
N GLN A 61 17.52 -1.46 -6.48
CA GLN A 61 18.73 -2.09 -5.94
C GLN A 61 18.95 -3.46 -6.59
N GLY A 62 20.06 -3.61 -7.32
CA GLY A 62 20.48 -4.88 -7.92
C GLY A 62 19.72 -5.25 -9.20
N GLY A 63 18.91 -4.34 -9.74
CA GLY A 63 18.23 -4.48 -11.02
C GLY A 63 18.40 -3.22 -11.87
N ASN A 64 17.50 -3.04 -12.83
CA ASN A 64 17.44 -1.86 -13.72
C ASN A 64 16.18 -1.01 -13.48
N GLY A 65 15.56 -1.16 -12.30
CA GLY A 65 14.30 -0.54 -11.98
C GLY A 65 14.38 0.93 -11.61
N THR A 66 13.22 1.58 -11.59
CA THR A 66 13.01 2.94 -11.11
C THR A 66 11.64 3.02 -10.46
N ILE A 67 11.56 3.77 -9.35
CA ILE A 67 10.27 4.19 -8.76
C ILE A 67 10.05 5.65 -9.13
N LEU A 68 8.83 6.00 -9.54
CA LEU A 68 8.40 7.36 -9.84
C LEU A 68 7.01 7.60 -9.25
N ASN A 69 6.73 8.80 -8.74
CA ASN A 69 5.38 9.19 -8.34
C ASN A 69 4.84 10.40 -9.11
N ASN A 70 3.57 10.72 -8.87
CA ASN A 70 2.88 11.86 -9.49
C ASN A 70 3.54 13.23 -9.24
N ARG A 71 4.43 13.33 -8.26
CA ARG A 71 5.14 14.57 -7.88
C ARG A 71 6.53 14.66 -8.51
N GLY A 72 6.92 13.67 -9.33
CA GLY A 72 8.22 13.59 -9.97
C GLY A 72 9.34 13.05 -9.07
N GLU A 73 9.02 12.62 -7.85
CA GLU A 73 9.98 12.08 -6.89
C GLU A 73 10.38 10.66 -7.29
N ARG A 74 11.66 10.32 -7.09
CA ARG A 74 12.27 9.09 -7.60
C ARG A 74 12.90 8.22 -6.51
N ASN A 75 12.71 6.91 -6.63
CA ASN A 75 13.32 5.87 -5.79
C ASN A 75 13.02 6.03 -4.29
N GLY A 76 13.55 5.13 -3.46
CA GLY A 76 13.25 5.06 -2.04
C GLY A 76 13.60 6.34 -1.29
N ALA A 77 14.72 6.99 -1.63
CA ALA A 77 15.18 8.20 -0.95
C ALA A 77 14.19 9.36 -1.05
N GLU A 78 13.54 9.55 -2.20
CA GLU A 78 12.61 10.66 -2.40
C GLU A 78 11.16 10.25 -2.18
N VAL A 79 10.78 8.99 -2.37
CA VAL A 79 9.38 8.55 -2.30
C VAL A 79 8.99 8.09 -0.88
N TRP A 80 9.94 7.62 -0.07
CA TRP A 80 9.60 7.00 1.20
C TRP A 80 8.88 7.93 2.17
N GLY A 81 7.73 7.47 2.67
CA GLY A 81 6.98 8.12 3.72
C GLY A 81 6.23 9.37 3.27
N LYS A 82 6.11 9.60 1.95
CA LYS A 82 5.40 10.74 1.36
C LYS A 82 4.04 10.34 0.79
N GLN A 83 3.13 11.30 0.73
CA GLN A 83 1.84 11.15 0.05
C GLN A 83 1.99 11.41 -1.45
N ALA A 84 1.29 10.62 -2.24
CA ALA A 84 1.24 10.71 -3.69
C ALA A 84 -0.03 10.05 -4.22
N ASP A 85 -0.56 10.56 -5.33
CA ASP A 85 -1.81 10.07 -5.94
C ASP A 85 -1.59 8.75 -6.68
N TRP A 86 -0.35 8.49 -7.08
CA TRP A 86 0.08 7.23 -7.67
C TRP A 86 1.60 7.11 -7.59
N PHE A 87 2.08 5.88 -7.69
CA PHE A 87 3.46 5.60 -8.08
C PHE A 87 3.51 4.50 -9.11
N ASP A 88 4.62 4.46 -9.84
CA ASP A 88 4.97 3.40 -10.78
C ASP A 88 6.34 2.83 -10.41
N TYR A 89 6.46 1.52 -10.46
CA TYR A 89 7.72 0.80 -10.28
C TYR A 89 7.97 -0.03 -11.54
N PHE A 90 8.87 0.46 -12.37
CA PHE A 90 9.10 -0.06 -13.71
C PHE A 90 10.59 -0.29 -13.98
N GLY A 91 10.86 -1.12 -14.97
CA GLY A 91 12.20 -1.45 -15.46
C GLY A 91 12.10 -2.16 -16.80
N THR A 92 13.14 -2.91 -17.16
CA THR A 92 13.18 -3.66 -18.42
C THR A 92 13.47 -5.14 -18.18
N ILE A 93 12.69 -6.02 -18.80
CA ILE A 93 12.96 -7.46 -18.87
C ILE A 93 12.94 -7.86 -20.35
N ASP A 94 13.98 -8.54 -20.83
CA ASP A 94 14.12 -9.01 -22.22
C ASP A 94 13.88 -7.89 -23.27
N GLY A 95 14.40 -6.69 -23.00
CA GLY A 95 14.26 -5.53 -23.88
C GLY A 95 12.86 -4.88 -23.88
N ARG A 96 11.93 -5.36 -23.04
CA ARG A 96 10.58 -4.80 -22.90
C ARG A 96 10.45 -4.05 -21.59
N GLN A 97 9.86 -2.86 -21.64
CA GLN A 97 9.48 -2.13 -20.43
C GLN A 97 8.33 -2.86 -19.74
N VAL A 98 8.48 -3.10 -18.44
CA VAL A 98 7.48 -3.72 -17.58
C VAL A 98 7.43 -2.99 -16.25
N GLY A 99 6.29 -3.00 -15.57
CA GLY A 99 6.15 -2.33 -14.30
C GLY A 99 4.81 -2.56 -13.64
N ILE A 100 4.64 -1.92 -12.48
CA ILE A 100 3.37 -1.85 -11.76
C ILE A 100 3.12 -0.41 -11.32
N MET A 101 2.01 0.13 -11.78
CA MET A 101 1.44 1.37 -11.27
C MET A 101 0.42 1.06 -10.18
N ILE A 102 0.53 1.72 -9.03
CA ILE A 102 -0.45 1.64 -7.95
C ILE A 102 -1.01 3.03 -7.69
N ALA A 103 -2.34 3.13 -7.65
CA ALA A 103 -3.07 4.34 -7.36
C ALA A 103 -4.12 4.06 -6.26
N PRO A 104 -4.01 4.67 -5.07
CA PRO A 104 -5.09 4.66 -4.09
C PRO A 104 -6.34 5.33 -4.67
N ASP A 105 -7.52 4.81 -4.35
CA ASP A 105 -8.77 5.47 -4.74
C ASP A 105 -8.88 6.85 -4.05
N PRO A 106 -9.18 7.93 -4.79
CA PRO A 106 -9.33 9.27 -4.21
C PRO A 106 -10.52 9.39 -3.25
N ASN A 107 -11.47 8.46 -3.28
CA ASN A 107 -12.60 8.39 -2.35
C ASN A 107 -12.26 7.68 -1.03
N ASN A 108 -11.02 7.20 -0.86
CA ASN A 108 -10.59 6.67 0.43
C ASN A 108 -10.77 7.74 1.51
N PRO A 109 -11.17 7.36 2.75
CA PRO A 109 -11.41 8.33 3.83
C PRO A 109 -10.20 9.21 4.18
N ARG A 110 -8.99 8.79 3.79
CA ARG A 110 -7.73 9.51 4.01
C ARG A 110 -6.80 9.33 2.81
N PRO A 111 -5.98 10.36 2.50
CA PRO A 111 -4.91 10.20 1.52
C PRO A 111 -3.93 9.13 1.98
N SER A 112 -3.65 8.18 1.09
CA SER A 112 -2.65 7.16 1.37
C SER A 112 -1.24 7.72 1.28
N TRP A 113 -0.32 7.17 2.05
CA TRP A 113 1.11 7.46 1.95
C TRP A 113 1.86 6.23 1.46
N LEU A 114 3.02 6.47 0.87
CA LEU A 114 3.81 5.45 0.20
C LEU A 114 4.96 5.00 1.06
N HIS A 115 5.14 3.70 1.15
CA HIS A 115 6.35 3.08 1.68
C HIS A 115 6.99 2.26 0.57
N ALA A 116 7.96 2.87 -0.11
CA ALA A 116 8.77 2.22 -1.11
C ALA A 116 10.18 1.93 -0.58
N ARG A 117 10.77 0.82 -1.05
CA ARG A 117 12.13 0.39 -0.73
C ARG A 117 12.81 -0.04 -2.02
N ASP A 118 14.06 0.38 -2.20
CA ASP A 118 14.84 0.11 -3.42
C ASP A 118 15.06 -1.39 -3.68
N TYR A 119 14.96 -2.23 -2.65
CA TYR A 119 15.02 -3.70 -2.77
C TYR A 119 13.70 -4.36 -3.25
N GLY A 120 12.74 -3.59 -3.74
CA GLY A 120 11.60 -4.11 -4.49
C GLY A 120 10.29 -4.27 -3.72
N VAL A 121 10.14 -3.59 -2.58
CA VAL A 121 8.86 -3.52 -1.85
C VAL A 121 8.24 -2.15 -2.06
N VAL A 122 6.95 -2.13 -2.32
CA VAL A 122 6.13 -0.93 -2.35
C VAL A 122 4.84 -1.17 -1.60
N VAL A 123 4.43 -0.20 -0.78
CA VAL A 123 3.22 -0.25 0.01
C VAL A 123 2.45 1.05 -0.15
N THR A 124 1.15 0.92 -0.35
CA THR A 124 0.19 2.02 -0.30
C THR A 124 -0.62 1.89 0.98
N ASN A 125 -0.41 2.82 1.90
CA ASN A 125 -0.96 2.73 3.24
C ASN A 125 -2.08 3.76 3.46
N PRO A 126 -3.35 3.32 3.64
CA PRO A 126 -4.49 4.20 3.87
C PRO A 126 -4.61 4.69 5.33
N PHE A 127 -3.76 4.17 6.23
CA PHE A 127 -3.77 4.52 7.64
C PHE A 127 -2.76 5.64 7.96
N PRO A 128 -2.98 6.44 9.02
CA PRO A 128 -2.06 7.47 9.48
C PRO A 128 -0.63 6.95 9.63
N LYS A 129 0.34 7.76 9.20
CA LYS A 129 1.75 7.49 9.42
C LYS A 129 2.09 7.70 10.89
N GLN A 130 2.81 6.76 11.51
CA GLN A 130 3.35 6.98 12.85
C GLN A 130 4.38 8.14 12.83
N PRO A 131 4.43 8.99 13.87
CA PRO A 131 5.35 10.13 13.90
C PRO A 131 6.82 9.71 14.07
N ARG A 132 7.04 8.50 14.60
CA ARG A 132 8.34 7.86 14.81
C ARG A 132 8.20 6.38 14.46
N GLU A 133 9.29 5.76 14.03
CA GLU A 133 9.39 4.31 13.82
C GLU A 133 9.40 3.61 15.20
N GLN A 134 8.24 3.57 15.84
CA GLN A 134 8.05 3.00 17.17
C GLN A 134 6.83 2.08 17.15
N ARG A 135 6.97 0.91 17.76
CA ARG A 135 5.90 -0.09 17.80
C ARG A 135 4.75 0.32 18.72
N GLU A 136 4.99 1.10 19.77
CA GLU A 136 3.95 1.60 20.66
C GLU A 136 4.33 2.97 21.27
N PRO A 137 3.35 3.83 21.60
CA PRO A 137 1.91 3.67 21.38
C PRO A 137 1.49 3.97 19.93
N TYR A 138 0.61 3.15 19.35
CA TYR A 138 0.10 3.36 18.00
C TYR A 138 -0.81 4.60 17.94
N ILE A 139 -0.65 5.44 16.90
CA ILE A 139 -1.80 6.15 16.33
C ILE A 139 -2.88 5.11 15.97
N LYS A 140 -4.10 5.38 16.42
CA LYS A 140 -5.25 4.49 16.25
C LYS A 140 -6.18 5.04 15.18
N THR A 141 -6.49 4.21 14.19
CA THR A 141 -7.60 4.46 13.28
C THR A 141 -8.86 3.81 13.82
N ARG A 142 -9.72 4.58 14.49
CA ARG A 142 -11.01 4.09 14.98
C ARG A 142 -11.99 3.89 13.82
N VAL A 143 -12.61 2.72 13.78
CA VAL A 143 -13.75 2.39 12.92
C VAL A 143 -14.97 2.29 13.81
N LYS A 144 -16.00 3.08 13.48
CA LYS A 144 -17.28 3.02 14.19
C LYS A 144 -18.12 1.89 13.63
N ARG A 145 -18.89 1.25 14.50
CA ARG A 145 -20.01 0.42 14.07
C ARG A 145 -21.00 1.24 13.24
#